data_AF-A0AAU4AXT1-F1
#
_entry.id   AF-A0AAU4AXT1-F1
#
_cell.length_a   1.000
_cell.length_b   1.000
_cell.length_c   1.000
_cell.angle_alpha   90.00
_cell.angle_beta   90.00
_cell.angle_gamma   90.00
#
_symmetry.space_group_name_H-M   'P 1'
#
loop_
_entity.id
_entity.type
_entity.pdbx_description
1 polymer ?
#
loop_
_entity_poly.entity_id
_entity_poly.type
_entity_poly.pdbx_seq_one_letter_code
_entity_poly.pdbx_strand_id
1 'polypeptide(L)'
;MIYLLDTNVVAELTTRLRPDPRVVAWLRSTARPDRFLSVVTIAEIEAGVAATPDPHGKPGTPRSSRLPGWNTGTASLRSASPRRRLISLSTRR
;
A
#
# COMPACT_ATOMS: atom_id res chain seq x y z
N MET A 1 -0.17 21.87 11.90
CA MET A 1 -1.49 21.22 12.04
C MET A 1 -1.34 19.82 11.45
N ILE A 2 -1.77 18.79 12.15
CA ILE A 2 -1.57 17.40 11.73
C ILE A 2 -2.77 16.92 10.89
N TYR A 3 -2.49 16.17 9.83
CA TYR A 3 -3.49 15.63 8.92
C TYR A 3 -3.32 14.12 8.74
N LEU A 4 -4.42 13.38 8.83
CA LEU A 4 -4.52 11.99 8.41
C LEU A 4 -5.14 11.98 7.01
N LEU A 5 -4.40 11.48 6.02
CA LEU A 5 -4.85 11.42 4.64
C LEU A 5 -5.76 10.21 4.44
N ASP A 6 -6.89 10.45 3.77
CA ASP A 6 -7.84 9.42 3.37
C ASP A 6 -7.54 8.95 1.93
N THR A 7 -8.13 7.82 1.55
CA THR A 7 -7.93 7.16 0.24
C THR A 7 -8.32 8.07 -0.91
N ASN A 8 -9.34 8.91 -0.74
CA ASN A 8 -9.77 9.87 -1.77
C ASN A 8 -8.68 10.90 -2.12
N VAL A 9 -7.99 11.48 -1.14
CA VAL A 9 -6.91 12.45 -1.32
C VAL A 9 -5.72 11.77 -2.00
N VAL A 10 -5.40 10.54 -1.58
CA VAL A 10 -4.33 9.79 -2.23
C VAL A 10 -4.70 9.48 -3.68
N ALA A 11 -5.91 8.99 -3.95
CA ALA A 11 -6.39 8.68 -5.29
C ALA A 11 -6.49 9.92 -6.21
N GLU A 12 -6.80 11.09 -5.65
CA GLU A 12 -6.71 12.38 -6.37
C GLU A 12 -5.31 12.55 -6.96
N LEU A 13 -4.28 12.31 -6.15
CA LEU A 13 -2.89 12.62 -6.46
C LEU A 13 -2.19 11.54 -7.30
N THR A 14 -2.66 10.29 -7.24
CA THR A 14 -2.00 9.14 -7.88
C THR A 14 -2.75 8.62 -9.10
N THR A 15 -4.09 8.62 -9.08
CA THR A 15 -4.90 7.92 -10.10
C THR A 15 -5.51 8.89 -11.11
N ARG A 16 -5.77 10.15 -10.72
CA ARG A 16 -6.37 11.12 -11.65
C ARG A 16 -5.32 11.72 -12.58
N LEU A 17 -5.64 11.72 -13.88
CA LEU A 17 -4.82 12.37 -14.91
C LEU A 17 -4.70 13.89 -14.69
N ARG A 18 -5.75 14.50 -14.13
CA ARG A 18 -5.80 15.93 -13.82
C ARG A 18 -6.33 16.11 -12.39
N PRO A 19 -5.46 16.10 -11.37
CA PRO A 19 -5.87 16.33 -9.99
C PRO A 19 -6.38 17.76 -9.79
N ASP A 20 -7.30 17.96 -8.84
CA ASP A 20 -7.76 19.29 -8.45
C ASP A 20 -6.57 20.16 -7.98
N PRO A 21 -6.30 21.31 -8.61
CA PRO A 21 -5.16 22.16 -8.28
C PRO A 21 -5.20 22.67 -6.83
N ARG A 22 -6.37 22.79 -6.22
CA ARG A 22 -6.54 23.22 -4.82
C ARG A 22 -6.05 22.15 -3.86
N VAL A 23 -6.31 20.87 -4.15
CA VAL A 23 -5.82 19.73 -3.35
C VAL A 23 -4.31 19.65 -3.45
N VAL A 24 -3.76 19.81 -4.65
CA VAL A 24 -2.30 19.81 -4.87
C VAL A 24 -1.64 20.98 -4.14
N ALA A 25 -2.20 22.18 -4.24
CA ALA A 25 -1.66 23.37 -3.57
C ALA A 25 -1.70 23.22 -2.04
N TRP A 26 -2.83 22.77 -1.49
CA TRP A 26 -2.96 22.48 -0.06
C TRP A 26 -1.92 21.45 0.39
N LEU A 27 -1.81 20.33 -0.32
CA LEU A 27 -0.85 19.30 0.03
C LEU A 27 0.58 19.83 -0.04
N ARG A 28 0.93 20.69 -1.00
CA ARG A 28 2.27 21.32 -1.08
C ARG A 28 2.54 22.27 0.08
N SER A 29 1.51 22.93 0.61
CA SER A 29 1.64 23.87 1.74
C SER A 29 1.79 23.21 3.11
N THR A 30 1.30 21.98 3.30
CA THR A 30 1.43 21.24 4.57
C THR A 30 2.82 20.62 4.71
N ALA A 31 3.48 20.65 5.87
CA ALA A 31 4.78 19.99 6.04
C ALA A 31 4.65 18.45 5.95
N ARG A 32 5.63 17.74 5.37
CA ARG A 32 5.62 16.25 5.31
C ARG A 32 5.47 15.55 6.69
N PRO A 33 6.15 15.96 7.77
CA PRO A 33 6.00 15.28 9.07
C PRO A 33 4.60 15.44 9.68
N ASP A 34 3.80 16.36 9.17
CA ASP A 34 2.42 16.60 9.61
C ASP A 34 1.40 15.79 8.82
N ARG A 35 1.84 14.91 7.91
CA ARG A 35 0.96 14.11 7.04
C ARG A 35 1.11 12.63 7.39
N PHE A 36 -0.01 12.02 7.78
CA PHE A 36 -0.08 10.63 8.17
C PHE A 36 -1.01 9.86 7.23
N LEU A 37 -0.83 8.55 7.18
CA LEU A 37 -1.70 7.65 6.41
C LEU A 37 -2.20 6.55 7.34
N SER A 38 -3.49 6.22 7.26
CA SER A 38 -4.06 5.12 8.02
C SER A 38 -3.64 3.78 7.42
N VAL A 39 -3.44 2.76 8.28
CA VAL A 39 -3.29 1.37 7.82
C VAL A 39 -4.51 0.87 7.04
N VAL A 40 -5.70 1.43 7.32
CA VAL A 40 -6.92 1.13 6.57
C VAL A 40 -6.83 1.66 5.14
N THR A 41 -6.39 2.91 4.98
CA THR A 41 -6.16 3.52 3.66
C THR A 41 -5.13 2.72 2.84
N ILE A 42 -4.08 2.19 3.48
CA ILE A 42 -3.11 1.31 2.82
C ILE A 42 -3.81 0.04 2.31
N ALA A 43 -4.60 -0.62 3.15
CA ALA A 43 -5.32 -1.85 2.78
C ALA A 43 -6.32 -1.61 1.63
N GLU A 44 -7.01 -0.47 1.61
CA GLU A 44 -7.92 -0.09 0.52
C GLU A 44 -7.18 0.12 -0.80
N ILE A 45 -6.02 0.78 -0.78
CA ILE A 45 -5.19 0.97 -1.97
C ILE A 45 -4.69 -0.39 -2.49
N GLU A 46 -4.22 -1.27 -1.61
CA GLU A 46 -3.77 -2.62 -1.99
C GLU A 46 -4.91 -3.43 -2.63
N ALA A 47 -6.11 -3.40 -2.02
CA ALA A 47 -7.28 -4.05 -2.58
C ALA A 47 -7.66 -3.50 -3.95
N GLY A 48 -7.62 -2.17 -4.14
CA GLY A 48 -7.88 -1.52 -5.42
C GLY A 48 -6.88 -1.91 -6.51
N VAL A 49 -5.58 -1.99 -6.17
CA VAL A 49 -4.54 -2.43 -7.11
C VAL A 49 -4.74 -3.89 -7.50
N ALA A 50 -5.04 -4.78 -6.54
CA ALA A 50 -5.29 -6.19 -6.81
C ALA A 50 -6.54 -6.43 -7.67
N ALA A 51 -7.56 -5.58 -7.51
CA ALA A 51 -8.79 -5.64 -8.31
C ALA A 51 -8.64 -5.06 -9.72
N THR A 52 -7.57 -4.32 -10.02
CA THR A 52 -7.36 -3.71 -11.33
C THR A 52 -7.03 -4.78 -12.36
N PRO A 53 -7.83 -4.95 -13.44
CA PRO A 53 -7.56 -5.92 -14.49
C PRO A 53 -6.19 -5.67 -15.13
N ASP A 54 -5.47 -6.73 -15.45
CA ASP A 54 -4.21 -6.58 -16.17
C ASP A 54 -4.49 -6.15 -17.62
N PRO A 55 -4.05 -4.97 -18.09
CA PRO A 55 -4.23 -4.55 -19.47
C PRO A 55 -3.54 -5.48 -20.49
N HIS A 56 -2.62 -6.33 -20.04
CA HIS A 56 -1.97 -7.37 -20.85
C HIS A 56 -2.41 -8.80 -20.49
N GLY A 57 -3.26 -8.96 -19.49
CA GLY A 57 -3.76 -10.26 -19.03
C GLY A 57 -5.01 -10.68 -19.81
N LYS A 58 -5.23 -11.99 -19.90
CA LYS A 58 -6.49 -12.51 -20.46
C LYS A 58 -7.68 -11.96 -19.63
N PRO A 59 -8.80 -11.58 -20.27
CA PRO A 59 -10.00 -11.23 -19.53
C PRO A 59 -10.38 -12.37 -18.57
N GLY A 60 -10.56 -12.04 -17.28
CA GLY A 60 -10.95 -13.01 -16.24
C GLY A 60 -9.82 -13.59 -15.39
N THR A 61 -8.55 -13.21 -15.61
CA THR A 61 -7.47 -13.53 -14.68
C THR A 61 -7.21 -12.37 -13.70
N PRO A 62 -7.41 -12.54 -12.38
CA PRO A 62 -7.02 -11.55 -11.39
C PRO A 62 -5.52 -11.29 -11.45
N ARG A 63 -5.10 -10.03 -11.31
CA ARG A 63 -3.68 -9.69 -11.16
C ARG A 63 -3.17 -10.36 -9.88
N SER A 64 -2.09 -11.14 -9.97
CA SER A 64 -1.47 -11.77 -8.81
C SER A 64 -1.23 -10.71 -7.73
N SER A 65 -1.82 -10.90 -6.55
CA SER A 65 -1.70 -9.99 -5.39
C SER A 65 -0.29 -9.96 -4.78
N ARG A 66 0.67 -10.66 -5.41
CA ARG A 66 2.05 -10.78 -4.95
C ARG A 66 2.91 -9.70 -5.61
N LEU A 67 3.02 -8.53 -4.97
CA LEU A 67 3.99 -7.52 -5.34
C LEU A 67 5.42 -8.09 -5.17
N PRO A 68 6.32 -7.94 -6.17
CA PRO A 68 7.71 -8.38 -6.02
C PRO A 68 8.39 -7.61 -4.89
N GLY A 69 8.75 -8.30 -3.81
CA GLY A 69 9.46 -7.72 -2.66
C GLY A 69 8.61 -7.48 -1.40
N TRP A 70 7.30 -7.78 -1.41
CA TRP A 70 6.46 -7.70 -0.22
C TRP A 70 6.33 -9.06 0.48
N ASN A 71 6.84 -9.16 1.69
CA ASN A 71 6.75 -10.35 2.54
C ASN A 71 5.47 -10.31 3.37
N THR A 72 4.30 -10.54 2.76
CA THR A 72 3.11 -10.91 3.53
C THR A 72 3.39 -12.27 4.15
N GLY A 73 3.77 -12.27 5.43
CA GLY A 73 3.79 -13.47 6.24
C GLY A 73 2.38 -14.05 6.27
N THR A 74 2.06 -14.93 5.33
CA THR A 74 1.05 -15.94 5.57
C THR A 74 1.63 -16.78 6.70
N ALA A 75 1.26 -16.41 7.93
CA ALA A 75 1.28 -17.31 9.06
C ALA A 75 0.31 -18.46 8.72
N SER A 76 0.75 -19.36 7.84
CA SER A 76 0.29 -20.72 7.83
C SER A 76 0.66 -21.23 9.22
N LEU A 77 -0.31 -21.26 10.11
CA LEU A 77 -0.27 -22.02 11.36
C LEU A 77 -0.15 -23.50 10.96
N ARG A 78 1.02 -23.92 10.49
CA ARG A 78 1.47 -25.30 10.58
C ARG A 78 2.18 -25.39 11.91
N SER A 79 1.56 -26.15 12.81
CA SER A 79 2.13 -26.63 14.05
C SER A 79 3.60 -27.01 13.85
N ALA A 80 4.51 -26.22 14.42
CA ALA A 80 5.91 -26.56 14.51
C ALA A 80 6.47 -26.03 15.83
N SER A 81 6.59 -26.96 16.78
CA SER A 81 7.30 -26.99 18.06
C SER A 81 7.76 -25.69 18.73
N PRO A 82 7.48 -25.54 20.05
CA PRO A 82 7.89 -24.38 20.84
C PRO A 82 9.34 -24.56 21.27
N ARG A 83 10.31 -24.02 20.52
CA ARG A 83 11.59 -23.55 21.08
C ARG A 83 12.45 -22.92 19.98
N ARG A 84 12.74 -21.63 20.18
CA ARG A 84 13.77 -20.82 19.51
C ARG A 84 13.60 -20.57 18.01
N ARG A 85 13.18 -19.35 17.66
CA ARG A 85 13.69 -18.65 16.47
C ARG A 85 14.04 -17.21 16.86
N LEU A 86 15.34 -16.97 17.05
CA LEU A 86 15.94 -15.65 16.95
C LEU A 86 15.91 -15.26 15.47
N ILE A 87 15.29 -14.13 15.15
CA ILE A 87 15.25 -13.61 13.78
C ILE A 87 16.55 -12.83 13.56
N SER A 88 17.48 -13.42 12.83
CA SER A 88 18.67 -12.73 12.32
C SER A 88 18.28 -11.94 11.08
N LEU A 89 18.38 -10.61 11.15
CA LEU A 89 18.23 -9.70 10.01
C LEU A 89 19.58 -9.60 9.29
N SER A 90 19.75 -10.38 8.23
CA SER A 90 20.83 -10.19 7.27
C SER A 90 20.39 -9.13 6.24
N THR A 91 20.79 -7.89 6.46
CA THR A 91 20.82 -6.85 5.43
C THR A 91 21.85 -7.22 4.36
N ARG A 92 21.43 -7.45 3.11
CA ARG A 92 22.35 -7.49 1.97
C ARG A 92 22.40 -6.10 1.32
N ARG A 93 23.65 -5.65 1.12
CA ARG A 93 24.03 -4.58 0.18
C ARG A 93 23.58 -4.89 -1.23
#